data_AF-H9WQE1-F1
#
_entry.id   AF-H9WQE1-F1
#
_cell.length_a   1.000
_cell.length_b   1.000
_cell.length_c   1.000
_cell.angle_alpha   90.00
_cell.angle_beta   90.00
_cell.angle_gamma   90.00
#
_symmetry.space_group_name_H-M   'P 1'
#
loop_
_entity.id
_entity.type
_entity.pdbx_description
1 polymer ?
#
loop_
_entity_poly.entity_id
_entity_poly.type
_entity_poly.pdbx_seq_one_letter_code
_entity_poly.pdbx_strand_id
1 'polypeptide(L)' 'EVENVLYGHPRVLEASVVARPDERWGESPCAFITLKASGDPNEDEIGIGQDIMNYCRSRLPGYMVPKSVVFGPL' A
#
# COMPACT_ATOMS: atom_id res chain seq x y z
N GLU A 1 -4.73 4.61 -10.51
CA GLU A 1 -3.74 3.62 -11.04
C GLU A 1 -3.08 2.82 -9.93
N VAL A 2 -2.45 3.47 -8.93
CA VAL A 2 -1.86 2.79 -7.77
C VAL A 2 -2.89 1.92 -7.03
N GLU A 3 -4.10 2.43 -6.81
CA GLU A 3 -5.21 1.69 -6.21
C GLU A 3 -5.55 0.41 -6.99
N ASN A 4 -5.64 0.49 -8.33
CA ASN A 4 -5.90 -0.70 -9.17
C ASN A 4 -4.81 -1.76 -9.02
N VAL A 5 -3.53 -1.35 -8.87
CA VAL A 5 -2.46 -2.29 -8.58
C VAL A 5 -2.65 -2.90 -7.19
N LEU A 6 -2.94 -2.09 -6.17
CA LEU A 6 -3.19 -2.57 -4.81
C LEU A 6 -4.37 -3.55 -4.74
N TYR A 7 -5.46 -3.30 -5.48
CA TYR A 7 -6.60 -4.23 -5.58
C TYR A 7 -6.24 -5.60 -6.18
N GLY A 8 -5.16 -5.68 -6.98
CA GLY A 8 -4.63 -6.94 -7.48
C GLY A 8 -3.88 -7.76 -6.42
N HIS A 9 -3.56 -7.18 -5.26
CA HIS A 9 -2.79 -7.86 -4.22
C HIS A 9 -3.64 -8.90 -3.48
N PRO A 10 -3.15 -10.13 -3.25
CA PRO A 10 -3.94 -11.19 -2.64
C PRO A 10 -4.45 -10.84 -1.24
N ARG A 11 -3.74 -9.98 -0.50
CA ARG A 11 -4.04 -9.58 0.88
C ARG A 11 -4.95 -8.34 1.01
N VAL A 12 -5.12 -7.55 -0.05
CA VAL A 12 -5.86 -6.27 0.00
C VAL A 12 -7.35 -6.51 -0.23
N LEU A 13 -8.19 -6.10 0.73
CA LEU A 13 -9.65 -6.06 0.59
C LEU A 13 -10.07 -4.75 -0.05
N GLU A 14 -9.65 -3.64 0.55
CA GLU A 14 -9.90 -2.28 0.08
C GLU A 14 -8.61 -1.46 0.13
N ALA A 15 -8.46 -0.53 -0.81
CA ALA A 15 -7.32 0.36 -0.86
C ALA A 15 -7.73 1.75 -1.33
N SER A 16 -7.17 2.77 -0.68
CA SER A 16 -7.23 4.15 -1.13
C SER A 16 -5.85 4.79 -1.06
N VAL A 17 -5.51 5.62 -2.04
CA VAL A 17 -4.22 6.29 -2.11
C VAL A 17 -4.42 7.80 -2.12
N VAL A 18 -3.79 8.48 -1.16
CA VAL A 18 -3.85 9.93 -1.03
C VAL A 18 -2.45 10.54 -1.11
N ALA A 19 -2.37 11.79 -1.54
CA ALA A 19 -1.14 12.56 -1.46
C ALA A 19 -0.85 12.94 0.00
N ARG A 20 0.38 12.70 0.44
CA ARG A 20 0.89 13.13 1.74
C ARG A 20 2.04 14.12 1.51
N PRO A 21 2.11 15.23 2.27
CA PRO A 21 3.26 16.12 2.22
C PRO A 21 4.58 15.37 2.41
N ASP A 22 5.57 15.64 1.55
CA ASP A 22 6.89 15.03 1.57
C ASP A 22 7.97 16.11 1.38
N GLU A 23 8.94 16.19 2.28
CA GLU A 23 9.96 17.25 2.26
C GLU A 23 10.86 17.21 1.02
N ARG A 24 11.01 16.05 0.38
CA ARG A 24 11.89 15.87 -0.78
C ARG A 24 11.17 16.04 -2.11
N TRP A 25 9.88 15.68 -2.17
CA TRP A 25 9.12 15.63 -3.42
C TRP A 25 7.89 16.57 -3.45
N GLY A 26 7.67 17.33 -2.38
CA GLY A 26 6.45 18.12 -2.15
C GLY A 26 5.31 17.24 -1.68
N GLU A 27 4.97 16.22 -2.46
CA GLU A 27 3.96 15.22 -2.15
C GLU A 27 4.46 13.80 -2.45
N SER A 28 3.97 12.83 -1.68
CA SER A 28 4.22 11.40 -1.90
C SER A 28 2.95 10.58 -1.74
N PRO A 29 2.78 9.46 -2.46
CA PRO A 29 1.61 8.62 -2.30
C PRO A 29 1.64 7.89 -0.94
N CYS A 30 0.52 7.95 -0.22
CA CYS A 30 0.27 7.22 1.01
C CYS A 30 -0.92 6.28 0.79
N ALA A 31 -0.71 4.98 1.01
CA ALA A 31 -1.74 3.97 0.85
C ALA A 31 -2.40 3.65 2.18
N PHE A 32 -3.73 3.72 2.21
CA PHE A 32 -4.57 3.20 3.28
C PHE A 32 -5.16 1.89 2.80
N ILE A 33 -5.05 0.84 3.62
CA ILE A 33 -5.36 -0.52 3.22
C ILE A 33 -6.18 -1.21 4.30
N THR A 34 -7.30 -1.79 3.88
CA THR A 34 -8.03 -2.78 4.65
C THR A 34 -7.60 -4.17 4.18
N LEU A 35 -7.17 -5.01 5.11
CA LEU A 35 -6.74 -6.39 4.82
C LEU A 35 -7.93 -7.34 4.73
N LYS A 36 -7.80 -8.39 3.93
CA LYS A 36 -8.78 -9.49 3.93
C LYS A 36 -8.70 -10.25 5.26
N ALA A 37 -9.86 -10.64 5.79
CA ALA A 37 -9.98 -11.40 7.04
C ALA A 37 -9.28 -12.78 7.02
N SER A 38 -8.93 -13.30 5.84
CA SER A 38 -8.28 -14.60 5.63
C SER A 38 -6.73 -14.52 5.67
N GLY A 39 -6.19 -13.54 6.40
CA GLY A 39 -4.76 -13.32 6.66
C GLY A 39 -4.10 -14.51 7.37
N ASP A 40 -2.79 -14.72 7.19
CA ASP A 40 -2.07 -15.56 8.17
C ASP A 40 -1.97 -14.75 9.47
N PRO A 41 -2.50 -15.23 10.60
CA PRO A 41 -2.49 -14.50 11.86
C PRO A 41 -1.08 -14.28 12.44
N ASN A 42 -0.04 -14.94 11.88
CA ASN A 42 1.35 -14.77 12.30
C ASN A 42 2.11 -13.72 11.47
N GLU A 43 1.52 -13.18 10.39
CA GLU A 43 2.14 -12.10 9.62
C GLU A 43 2.00 -10.77 10.38
N ASP A 44 3.13 -10.06 10.53
CA ASP A 44 3.14 -8.74 11.12
C ASP A 44 2.76 -7.67 10.08
N GLU A 45 2.10 -6.60 10.53
CA GLU A 45 1.70 -5.49 9.66
C GLU A 45 2.90 -4.87 8.91
N ILE A 46 4.07 -4.85 9.55
CA ILE A 46 5.30 -4.33 8.94
C ILE A 46 5.72 -5.18 7.74
N GLY A 47 5.74 -6.52 7.88
CA GLY A 47 6.05 -7.44 6.79
C GLY A 47 5.06 -7.32 5.63
N ILE A 48 3.75 -7.26 5.94
CA ILE A 48 2.70 -7.10 4.94
C ILE A 48 2.84 -5.75 4.20
N GLY A 49 3.11 -4.67 4.93
CA GLY A 49 3.33 -3.36 4.33
C GLY A 49 4.52 -3.35 3.36
N GLN A 50 5.60 -4.05 3.71
CA GLN A 50 6.77 -4.17 2.85
C GLN A 50 6.50 -5.01 1.60
N ASP A 51 5.76 -6.12 1.74
CA ASP A 51 5.30 -6.95 0.62
C ASP A 51 4.46 -6.13 -0.36
N ILE A 52 3.48 -5.38 0.14
CA ILE A 52 2.63 -4.50 -0.67
C ILE A 52 3.45 -3.43 -1.41
N MET A 53 4.41 -2.78 -0.72
CA MET A 53 5.29 -1.81 -1.37
C MET A 53 6.15 -2.45 -2.47
N ASN A 54 6.65 -3.67 -2.26
CA ASN A 54 7.44 -4.40 -3.24
C ASN A 54 6.59 -4.82 -4.45
N TYR A 55 5.37 -5.27 -4.20
CA TYR A 55 4.39 -5.57 -5.24
C TYR A 55 4.14 -4.35 -6.13
N CYS A 56 3.91 -3.18 -5.54
CA CYS A 56 3.78 -1.92 -6.26
C CYS A 56 5.06 -1.58 -7.05
N ARG A 57 6.25 -1.70 -6.45
CA ARG A 57 7.54 -1.46 -7.15
C ARG A 57 7.74 -2.32 -8.39
N SER A 58 7.23 -3.56 -8.37
CA SER A 58 7.37 -4.47 -9.50
C SER A 58 6.49 -4.11 -10.71
N ARG A 59 5.47 -3.27 -10.51
CA ARG A 59 4.41 -2.98 -11.50
C ARG A 59 4.25 -1.52 -11.85
N LEU A 60 4.74 -0.62 -10.99
CA LEU A 60 4.59 0.82 -11.13
C LEU A 60 5.96 1.49 -11.24
N PRO A 61 6.03 2.65 -11.94
CA PRO A 61 7.17 3.53 -11.85
C PRO A 61 7.48 3.88 -10.38
N GLY A 62 8.77 3.95 -10.02
CA GLY A 62 9.19 4.11 -8.62
C GLY A 62 8.63 5.35 -7.91
N TYR A 63 8.28 6.41 -8.64
CA TYR A 63 7.67 7.63 -8.09
C TYR A 63 6.18 7.47 -7.73
N MET A 64 5.49 6.44 -8.27
CA MET A 64 4.08 6.15 -7.97
C MET A 64 3.92 5.16 -6.81
N VAL A 65 5.02 4.54 -6.39
CA VAL A 65 5.01 3.57 -5.30
C VAL A 65 4.72 4.30 -3.99
N PRO A 66 3.74 3.83 -3.19
CA PRO A 66 3.49 4.39 -1.88
C PRO A 66 4.74 4.36 -1.00
N LYS A 67 5.02 5.47 -0.32
CA LYS A 67 6.12 5.52 0.66
C LYS A 67 5.71 5.05 2.04
N SER A 68 4.41 5.10 2.32
CA SER A 68 3.82 4.64 3.57
C SER A 68 2.56 3.85 3.28
N VAL A 69 2.37 2.79 4.07
CA VAL A 69 1.18 1.97 4.10
C VAL A 69 0.61 2.04 5.51
N VAL A 70 -0.69 2.33 5.63
CA VAL A 70 -1.42 2.41 6.89
C VAL A 70 -2.56 1.41 6.84
N PHE A 71 -2.66 0.56 7.84
CA PHE A 71 -3.74 -0.40 7.96
C PHE A 71 -4.90 0.17 8.78
N GLY A 72 -6.11 -0.01 8.28
CA GLY A 72 -7.32 0.45 8.95
C GLY A 72 -8.57 0.24 8.10
N PRO A 73 -9.76 0.41 8.70
CA PRO A 73 -11.00 0.48 7.95
C PRO A 73 -11.03 1.73 7.08
N LEU A 74 -11.51 1.58 5.84
CA LEU A 74 -11.71 2.66 4.87
C LEU A 74 -13.18 3.09 4.82
#